data_AF-A0A4Q3YAG6-F1
#
_entry.id   AF-A0A4Q3YAG6-F1
#
_cell.length_a   1.000
_cell.length_b   1.000
_cell.length_c   1.000
_cell.angle_alpha   90.00
_cell.angle_beta   90.00
_cell.angle_gamma   90.00
#
_symmetry.space_group_name_H-M   'P 1'
#
loop_
_entity.id
_entity.type
_entity.pdbx_description
1 polymer ?
#
loop_
_entity_poly.entity_id
_entity_poly.type
_entity_poly.pdbx_seq_one_letter_code
_entity_poly.pdbx_strand_id
1 'polypeptide(L)' 'MGNEWIIDVLEDLKTFARMNGLDTLASQLDDTAEVARIEIESTMTGAPLSVVGDGTKFGRLPAQTGTGHRA' A
#
# COMPACT_ATOMS: atom_id res chain seq x y z
N MET A 1 -11.96 12.48 -2.82
CA MET A 1 -10.54 12.64 -3.18
C MET A 1 -9.82 11.53 -2.45
N GLY A 2 -9.45 10.47 -3.18
CA GLY A 2 -8.84 9.29 -2.57
C GLY A 2 -7.37 9.51 -2.26
N ASN A 3 -6.65 8.42 -2.11
CA ASN A 3 -5.20 8.41 -1.94
C ASN A 3 -4.43 8.69 -3.24
N GLU A 4 -5.11 9.04 -4.35
CA GLU A 4 -4.52 9.25 -5.68
C GLU A 4 -3.48 10.38 -5.73
N TRP A 5 -3.60 11.39 -4.84
CA TRP A 5 -2.66 12.52 -4.77
C TRP A 5 -1.20 12.10 -4.56
N ILE A 6 -0.96 10.93 -3.96
CA ILE A 6 0.39 10.43 -3.72
C ILE A 6 1.07 10.01 -5.03
N ILE A 7 0.31 9.62 -6.05
CA ILE A 7 0.88 9.21 -7.35
C ILE A 7 1.54 10.40 -8.03
N ASP A 8 0.87 11.55 -8.02
CA ASP A 8 1.41 12.80 -8.58
C ASP A 8 2.69 13.21 -7.84
N VAL A 9 2.71 13.11 -6.51
CA VAL A 9 3.90 13.43 -5.70
C VAL A 9 5.07 12.47 -5.99
N LEU A 10 4.80 11.17 -6.18
CA LEU A 10 5.84 10.20 -6.52
C LEU A 10 6.40 10.47 -7.93
N GLU A 11 5.59 10.94 -8.86
CA GLU A 11 6.04 11.34 -10.20
C GLU A 11 6.93 12.60 -10.17
N ASP A 12 6.56 13.59 -9.36
CA ASP A 12 7.36 14.78 -9.13
C ASP A 12 8.74 14.43 -8.52
N LEU A 13 8.75 13.58 -7.50
CA LEU A 13 10.00 13.11 -6.86
C LEU A 13 10.87 12.30 -7.82
N LYS A 14 10.26 11.47 -8.68
CA LYS A 14 10.98 10.71 -9.69
C LYS A 14 11.63 11.64 -10.71
N THR A 15 10.91 12.68 -11.13
CA THR A 15 11.43 13.71 -12.04
C THR A 15 12.62 14.43 -11.40
N PHE A 16 12.49 14.84 -10.14
CA PHE A 16 13.59 15.41 -9.38
C PHE A 16 14.80 14.45 -9.31
N ALA A 17 14.59 13.17 -9.00
CA ALA A 17 15.67 12.20 -8.91
C ALA A 17 16.43 12.05 -10.24
N ARG A 18 15.71 11.95 -11.37
CA ARG A 18 16.31 11.88 -12.70
C ARG A 18 17.10 13.14 -13.05
N MET A 19 16.55 14.32 -12.75
CA MET A 19 17.24 15.59 -13.00
C MET A 19 18.55 15.74 -12.23
N ASN A 20 18.70 15.02 -11.11
CA ASN A 20 19.87 15.09 -10.23
C ASN A 20 20.79 13.86 -10.34
N GLY A 21 20.57 12.97 -11.31
CA GLY A 21 21.40 11.76 -11.49
C GLY A 21 21.27 10.75 -10.34
N LEU A 22 20.15 10.76 -9.63
CA LEU A 22 19.85 9.84 -8.53
C LEU A 22 19.11 8.60 -9.07
N ASP A 23 19.75 7.85 -9.95
CA ASP A 23 19.09 6.77 -10.72
C ASP A 23 18.50 5.66 -9.83
N THR A 24 19.21 5.26 -8.77
CA THR A 24 18.70 4.28 -7.80
C THR A 24 17.41 4.77 -7.12
N LEU A 25 17.35 6.06 -6.76
CA LEU A 25 16.16 6.65 -6.15
C LEU A 25 15.01 6.70 -7.16
N ALA A 26 15.28 7.07 -8.41
CA ALA A 26 14.26 7.08 -9.46
C ALA A 26 13.66 5.68 -9.69
N SER A 27 14.49 4.62 -9.65
CA SER A 27 14.04 3.23 -9.74
C SER A 27 13.16 2.83 -8.57
N GLN A 28 13.56 3.17 -7.34
CA GLN A 28 12.76 2.87 -6.14
C GLN A 28 11.42 3.62 -6.13
N LEU A 29 11.39 4.85 -6.65
CA LEU A 29 10.17 5.64 -6.79
C LEU A 29 9.23 5.03 -7.84
N ASP A 30 9.75 4.40 -8.89
CA ASP A 30 8.95 3.63 -9.85
C ASP A 30 8.27 2.43 -9.19
N ASP A 31 9.02 1.61 -8.45
CA ASP A 31 8.48 0.45 -7.72
C ASP A 31 7.44 0.90 -6.68
N THR A 32 7.70 2.01 -5.97
CA THR A 32 6.79 2.56 -4.96
C THR A 32 5.48 3.03 -5.59
N ALA A 33 5.54 3.69 -6.76
CA ALA A 33 4.34 4.14 -7.47
C ALA A 33 3.49 2.97 -7.98
N GLU A 34 4.10 1.84 -8.35
CA GLU A 34 3.38 0.62 -8.71
C GLU A 34 2.61 0.03 -7.53
N VAL A 35 3.28 -0.15 -6.38
CA VAL A 35 2.63 -0.65 -5.15
C VAL A 35 1.49 0.28 -4.73
N ALA A 36 1.72 1.59 -4.75
CA ALA A 36 0.70 2.57 -4.40
C ALA A 36 -0.54 2.48 -5.32
N ARG A 37 -0.36 2.34 -6.64
CA ARG A 37 -1.50 2.16 -7.57
C ARG A 37 -2.31 0.92 -7.23
N ILE A 38 -1.64 -0.21 -7.04
CA ILE A 38 -2.30 -1.50 -6.71
C ILE A 38 -3.11 -1.37 -5.42
N GLU A 39 -2.53 -0.78 -4.38
CA GLU A 39 -3.21 -0.61 -3.09
C GLU A 39 -4.39 0.35 -3.20
N ILE A 40 -4.24 1.47 -3.90
CA ILE A 40 -5.32 2.45 -4.10
C ILE A 40 -6.49 1.79 -4.84
N GLU A 41 -6.24 1.11 -5.95
CA GLU A 41 -7.26 0.38 -6.72
C GLU A 41 -7.94 -0.71 -5.87
N SER A 42 -7.17 -1.43 -5.04
CA SER A 42 -7.69 -2.46 -4.13
C SER A 42 -8.60 -1.87 -3.06
N THR A 43 -8.24 -0.72 -2.48
CA THR A 43 -9.08 -0.02 -1.50
C THR A 43 -10.39 0.50 -2.10
N MET A 44 -10.38 0.90 -3.38
CA MET A 44 -11.60 1.31 -4.09
C MET A 44 -12.53 0.13 -4.42
N THR A 45 -11.95 -1.06 -4.62
CA THR A 45 -12.70 -2.27 -5.01
C THR A 45 -13.23 -3.06 -3.79
N GLY A 46 -12.88 -2.64 -2.56
CA GLY A 46 -13.38 -3.27 -1.33
C GLY A 46 -12.81 -4.66 -1.04
N ALA A 47 -11.75 -5.06 -1.74
CA ALA A 47 -11.04 -6.32 -1.50
C ALA A 47 -9.70 -6.01 -0.82
N PRO A 48 -9.46 -6.44 0.43
CA PRO A 48 -8.16 -6.24 1.05
C PRO A 48 -7.19 -7.27 0.45
N LEU A 49 -6.34 -6.84 -0.48
CA LEU A 49 -5.12 -7.57 -0.78
C LEU A 49 -4.16 -7.35 0.39
N SER A 50 -4.16 -8.31 1.32
CA SER A 50 -3.19 -8.35 2.40
C SER A 50 -1.81 -8.61 1.78
N VAL A 51 -1.03 -7.55 1.56
CA VAL A 51 0.42 -7.68 1.41
C VAL A 51 0.93 -8.15 2.77
N VAL A 52 1.20 -9.46 2.86
CA VAL A 52 2.01 -10.04 3.93
C VAL A 52 3.45 -9.68 3.60
N GLY A 53 3.85 -8.46 3.98
CA GLY A 53 5.26 -8.13 4.15
C GLY A 53 5.77 -8.93 5.34
N ASP A 54 6.56 -9.97 5.06
CA ASP A 54 7.18 -10.79 6.09
C ASP A 54 8.23 -9.95 6.84
N GLY A 55 7.81 -9.37 7.97
CA GLY A 55 8.64 -8.46 8.73
C GLY A 55 7.90 -7.90 9.94
N THR A 56 8.02 -8.60 11.06
CA THR A 56 7.63 -8.17 12.43
C THR A 56 6.14 -8.06 12.77
N LYS A 57 5.63 -9.16 13.34
CA LYS A 57 4.74 -9.26 14.52
C LYS A 57 3.65 -8.17 14.63
N PHE A 58 2.45 -8.43 14.09
CA PHE A 58 1.23 -7.81 14.63
C PHE A 58 0.26 -8.89 15.09
N GLY A 59 -0.17 -8.74 16.35
CA GLY A 59 -0.95 -9.71 17.09
C GLY A 59 -2.25 -10.06 16.38
N ARG A 60 -2.44 -11.35 16.14
CA ARG A 60 -3.71 -11.94 15.73
C ARG A 60 -4.68 -11.82 16.90
N LEU A 61 -5.68 -10.94 16.80
CA LEU A 61 -6.82 -11.03 17.69
C LEU A 61 -7.61 -12.31 17.32
N PRO A 62 -7.93 -13.18 18.28
CA PRO A 62 -8.70 -14.38 18.00
C PRO A 62 -10.15 -13.99 17.68
N ALA A 63 -10.67 -14.55 16.58
CA ALA A 63 -12.09 -14.55 16.27
C ALA A 63 -12.82 -15.33 17.38
N GLN A 64 -13.51 -14.59 18.25
CA GLN A 64 -14.33 -15.18 19.30
C GLN A 64 -15.65 -15.60 18.66
N THR A 65 -15.76 -16.89 18.37
CA THR A 65 -17.01 -17.60 18.06
C THR A 65 -18.00 -17.43 19.22
N GLY A 66 -19.02 -16.61 19.03
CA GLY A 66 -20.15 -16.51 19.94
C GLY A 66 -21.14 -17.64 19.67
N THR A 67 -21.07 -18.70 20.47
CA THR A 67 -22.16 -19.66 20.65
C THR A 67 -23.27 -19.01 21.48
N GLY A 68 -24.48 -18.89 20.92
CA GLY A 68 -25.66 -18.35 21.58
C GLY A 68 -26.81 -19.32 21.54
N HIS A 69 -27.02 -20.02 22.64
CA HIS A 69 -28.16 -20.90 22.93
C HIS A 69 -29.31 -20.08 23.54
N ARG A 70 -30.51 -20.13 22.95
CA ARG A 70 -31.86 -19.84 23.52
C ARG A 70 -32.88 -20.04 22.37
N ALA A 71 -34.05 -20.66 22.52
CA ALA A 71 -34.82 -21.15 23.66
C ALA A 71 -35.63 -22.38 23.21
#